data_AF-A0A9P3HJ35-F1
#
_entry.id   AF-A0A9P3HJ35-F1
#
_cell.length_a   1.000
_cell.length_b   1.000
_cell.length_c   1.000
_cell.angle_alpha   90.00
_cell.angle_beta   90.00
_cell.angle_gamma   90.00
#
_symmetry.space_group_name_H-M   'P 1'
#
loop_
_entity.id
_entity.type
_entity.pdbx_description
1 polymer ?
#
loop_
_entity_poly.entity_id
_entity_poly.type
_entity_poly.pdbx_seq_one_letter_code
_entity_poly.pdbx_strand_id
1 'polypeptide(L)'
;MSSATLNGKIVSASGGGGAGPQSKITVHLLDISLPDRGSSSLGGQIILTGARGRPFPISFKIPYDTRQLNPSNRYSVSVRIEDVGGDQRLRWISTTHSRVLTFGHPVDNITVAVSAIP
;
A
#
# COMPACT_ATOMS: atom_id res chain seq x y z
N MET A 1 -5.20 -23.77 7.43
CA MET A 1 -4.99 -22.61 6.54
C MET A 1 -4.31 -21.54 7.36
N SER A 2 -3.08 -21.12 7.02
CA SER A 2 -2.35 -20.11 7.82
C SER A 2 -2.42 -18.76 7.11
N SER A 3 -3.35 -17.91 7.53
CA SER A 3 -3.55 -16.56 6.99
C SER A 3 -3.28 -15.53 8.08
N ALA A 4 -2.65 -14.43 7.73
CA ALA A 4 -2.42 -13.28 8.60
C ALA A 4 -2.88 -11.99 7.90
N THR A 5 -2.97 -10.90 8.67
CA THR A 5 -3.38 -9.59 8.15
C THR A 5 -2.39 -8.51 8.55
N LEU A 6 -1.86 -7.80 7.56
CA LEU A 6 -1.02 -6.63 7.75
C LEU A 6 -1.90 -5.37 7.80
N ASN A 7 -1.85 -4.66 8.92
CA ASN A 7 -2.67 -3.47 9.16
C ASN A 7 -1.83 -2.19 9.09
N GLY A 8 -2.39 -1.12 8.58
CA GLY A 8 -1.71 0.16 8.56
C GLY A 8 -2.58 1.33 8.12
N LYS A 9 -1.92 2.47 7.90
CA LYS A 9 -2.52 3.71 7.45
C LYS A 9 -1.68 4.36 6.36
N ILE A 10 -2.37 4.97 5.41
CA ILE A 10 -1.80 5.79 4.34
C ILE A 10 -1.85 7.24 4.80
N VAL A 11 -0.73 7.96 4.69
CA VAL A 11 -0.61 9.38 5.04
C VAL A 11 -0.06 10.17 3.86
N SER A 12 -0.40 11.47 3.77
CA SER A 12 0.26 12.38 2.82
C SER A 12 1.65 12.75 3.34
N ALA A 13 2.67 12.64 2.50
CA ALA A 13 4.04 13.05 2.83
C ALA A 13 4.17 14.56 3.07
N SER A 14 3.38 15.37 2.35
CA SER A 14 3.34 16.84 2.50
C SER A 14 2.40 17.31 3.62
N GLY A 15 1.68 16.39 4.28
CA GLY A 15 0.61 16.70 5.22
C GLY A 15 -0.70 17.10 4.55
N GLY A 16 -1.81 16.82 5.22
CA GLY A 16 -3.17 17.17 4.78
C GLY A 16 -3.67 16.45 3.52
N GLY A 17 -4.83 16.88 3.02
CA GLY A 17 -5.44 16.35 1.79
C GLY A 17 -6.16 15.01 1.94
N GLY A 18 -6.38 14.35 0.80
CA GLY A 18 -7.07 13.08 0.72
C GLY A 18 -7.07 12.51 -0.69
N ALA A 19 -7.43 11.24 -0.80
CA ALA A 19 -7.79 10.66 -2.08
C ALA A 19 -9.08 11.32 -2.56
N GLY A 20 -9.09 11.82 -3.79
CA GLY A 20 -10.23 12.54 -4.35
C GLY A 20 -11.47 11.65 -4.53
N PRO A 21 -12.59 12.23 -4.99
CA PRO A 21 -13.73 11.46 -5.47
C PRO A 21 -13.34 10.42 -6.50
N GLN A 22 -14.14 9.35 -6.57
CA GLN A 22 -14.02 8.26 -7.55
C GLN A 22 -12.59 7.76 -7.71
N SER A 23 -11.83 7.68 -6.61
CA SER A 23 -10.46 7.20 -6.62
C SER A 23 -10.41 5.72 -6.26
N LYS A 24 -9.51 4.99 -6.92
CA LYS A 24 -9.13 3.62 -6.60
C LYS A 24 -7.77 3.65 -5.93
N ILE A 25 -7.76 3.30 -4.65
CA ILE A 25 -6.55 3.13 -3.85
C ILE A 25 -6.19 1.65 -3.91
N THR A 26 -5.00 1.35 -4.40
CA THR A 26 -4.47 -0.01 -4.45
C THR A 26 -3.28 -0.11 -3.51
N VAL A 27 -3.36 -1.00 -2.53
CA VAL A 27 -2.31 -1.28 -1.54
C VAL A 27 -1.80 -2.69 -1.77
N HIS A 28 -0.50 -2.88 -1.93
CA HIS A 28 0.11 -4.19 -2.15
C HIS A 28 1.17 -4.51 -1.10
N LEU A 29 1.19 -5.76 -0.65
CA LEU A 29 2.33 -6.36 0.02
C LEU A 29 3.20 -7.05 -1.03
N LEU A 30 4.45 -6.62 -1.13
CA LEU A 30 5.38 -7.02 -2.17
C LEU A 30 6.62 -7.70 -1.56
N ASP A 31 7.06 -8.80 -2.15
CA ASP A 31 8.42 -9.31 -2.01
C ASP A 31 9.34 -8.53 -2.95
N ILE A 32 10.34 -7.87 -2.36
CA ILE A 32 11.32 -7.01 -3.05
C ILE A 32 12.74 -7.58 -2.92
N SER A 33 12.87 -8.89 -2.69
CA SER A 33 14.17 -9.53 -2.45
C SER A 33 15.04 -9.59 -3.69
N LEU A 34 14.41 -9.69 -4.87
CA LEU A 34 15.06 -9.87 -6.17
C LEU A 34 14.92 -8.59 -7.03
N PRO A 35 15.94 -7.72 -7.08
CA PRO A 35 15.89 -6.50 -7.89
C PRO A 35 15.70 -6.79 -9.38
N ASP A 36 16.35 -7.83 -9.89
CA ASP A 36 16.43 -8.11 -11.34
C ASP A 36 15.16 -8.74 -11.92
N ARG A 37 14.29 -9.31 -11.08
CA ARG A 37 13.03 -9.96 -11.51
C ARG A 37 11.79 -9.12 -11.22
N GLY A 38 11.99 -7.95 -10.60
CA GLY A 38 10.90 -7.14 -10.09
C GLY A 38 10.24 -7.75 -8.85
N SER A 39 9.27 -7.01 -8.31
CA SER A 39 8.58 -7.36 -7.08
C SER A 39 7.43 -8.35 -7.33
N SER A 40 7.28 -9.35 -6.45
CA SER A 40 6.15 -10.29 -6.47
C SER A 40 5.09 -9.90 -5.44
N SER A 41 3.80 -9.93 -5.80
CA SER A 41 2.70 -9.58 -4.88
C SER A 41 2.28 -10.77 -4.03
N LEU A 42 2.30 -10.62 -2.71
CA LEU A 42 1.82 -11.61 -1.74
C LEU A 42 0.36 -11.39 -1.35
N GLY A 43 -0.17 -10.19 -1.61
CA GLY A 43 -1.53 -9.81 -1.30
C GLY A 43 -1.77 -8.33 -1.57
N GLY A 44 -3.03 -7.93 -1.53
CA GLY A 44 -3.39 -6.53 -1.70
C GLY A 44 -4.79 -6.20 -1.21
N GLN A 45 -5.06 -4.91 -1.14
CA GLN A 45 -6.37 -4.35 -0.88
C GLN A 45 -6.68 -3.27 -1.92
N ILE A 46 -7.92 -3.28 -2.40
CA ILE A 46 -8.48 -2.19 -3.19
C ILE A 46 -9.51 -1.45 -2.33
N ILE A 47 -9.41 -0.12 -2.27
CA ILE A 47 -10.35 0.76 -1.60
C ILE A 47 -10.87 1.77 -2.61
N LEU A 48 -12.19 1.83 -2.78
CA LEU A 48 -12.86 2.83 -3.62
C LEU A 48 -13.35 3.98 -2.73
N THR A 49 -13.08 5.23 -3.12
CA THR A 49 -13.45 6.40 -2.31
C THR A 49 -14.88 6.91 -2.57
N GLY A 50 -15.51 6.48 -3.67
CA GLY A 50 -16.85 6.94 -4.06
C GLY A 50 -16.91 8.45 -4.34
N ALA A 51 -18.11 9.03 -4.41
CA ALA A 51 -18.30 10.41 -4.84
C ALA A 51 -17.73 11.49 -3.90
N ARG A 52 -17.45 11.17 -2.64
CA ARG A 52 -16.99 12.16 -1.63
C ARG A 52 -15.48 12.18 -1.43
N GLY A 53 -14.75 11.23 -1.99
CA GLY A 53 -13.33 11.05 -1.67
C GLY A 53 -13.11 10.52 -0.25
N ARG A 54 -11.85 10.51 0.18
CA ARG A 54 -11.47 10.05 1.52
C ARG A 54 -10.26 10.83 2.05
N PRO A 55 -10.37 11.49 3.22
CA PRO A 55 -9.25 12.24 3.79
C PRO A 55 -8.15 11.31 4.31
N PHE A 56 -6.91 11.80 4.33
CA PHE A 56 -5.84 11.13 5.08
C PHE A 56 -5.98 11.40 6.59
N PRO A 57 -5.61 10.44 7.46
CA PRO A 57 -5.08 9.12 7.16
C PRO A 57 -6.14 8.11 6.68
N ILE A 58 -5.77 7.22 5.75
CA ILE A 58 -6.66 6.15 5.23
C ILE A 58 -6.17 4.80 5.73
N SER A 59 -6.97 4.11 6.54
CA SER A 59 -6.63 2.76 7.04
C SER A 59 -6.74 1.69 5.95
N PHE A 60 -5.83 0.72 5.98
CA PHE A 60 -5.81 -0.44 5.11
C PHE A 60 -5.58 -1.74 5.89
N LYS A 61 -5.97 -2.87 5.30
CA LYS A 61 -5.80 -4.23 5.80
C LYS A 61 -5.49 -5.17 4.63
N ILE A 62 -4.32 -5.80 4.65
CA ILE A 62 -3.88 -6.73 3.60
C ILE A 62 -3.88 -8.15 4.16
N PRO A 63 -4.83 -9.02 3.76
CA PRO A 63 -4.72 -10.44 4.04
C PRO A 63 -3.59 -11.06 3.20
N TYR A 64 -2.81 -11.97 3.80
CA TYR A 64 -1.75 -12.70 3.11
C TYR A 64 -1.54 -14.11 3.71
N ASP A 65 -1.05 -15.05 2.88
CA ASP A 65 -0.71 -16.40 3.32
C ASP A 65 0.70 -16.42 3.92
N THR A 66 0.82 -16.79 5.19
CA THR A 66 2.12 -16.79 5.87
C THR A 66 3.08 -17.86 5.32
N ARG A 67 2.57 -18.86 4.60
CA ARG A 67 3.40 -19.91 3.96
C ARG A 67 4.17 -19.39 2.76
N GLN A 68 3.79 -18.23 2.22
CA GLN A 68 4.52 -17.56 1.15
C GLN A 68 5.69 -16.72 1.69
N LEU A 69 5.79 -16.54 3.01
CA LEU A 69 6.89 -15.81 3.62
C LEU A 69 8.15 -16.68 3.72
N ASN A 70 9.27 -16.09 3.31
CA ASN A 70 10.60 -16.57 3.57
C ASN A 70 11.29 -15.60 4.55
N PRO A 71 11.77 -16.07 5.71
CA PRO A 71 12.45 -15.21 6.69
C PRO A 71 13.68 -14.45 6.14
N SER A 72 14.31 -14.97 5.08
CA SER A 72 15.48 -14.35 4.43
C SER A 72 15.12 -13.30 3.38
N ASN A 73 13.83 -13.14 3.06
CA ASN A 73 13.35 -12.21 2.05
C ASN A 73 12.96 -10.86 2.64
N ARG A 74 12.99 -9.82 1.82
CA ARG A 74 12.60 -8.44 2.16
C ARG A 74 11.22 -8.14 1.60
N TYR A 75 10.35 -7.60 2.44
CA TYR A 75 8.99 -7.25 2.07
C TYR A 75 8.73 -5.76 2.22
N SER A 76 7.88 -5.21 1.37
CA SER A 76 7.45 -3.81 1.45
C SER A 76 5.97 -3.62 1.12
N VAL A 77 5.38 -2.57 1.66
CA VAL A 77 4.04 -2.10 1.26
C VAL A 77 4.17 -0.98 0.24
N SER A 78 3.44 -1.10 -0.87
CA SER A 78 3.33 -0.09 -1.92
C SER A 78 1.89 0.41 -2.01
N VAL A 79 1.72 1.69 -2.29
CA VAL A 79 0.41 2.34 -2.43
C VAL A 79 0.40 3.16 -3.71
N ARG A 80 -0.67 2.99 -4.51
CA ARG A 80 -1.01 3.87 -5.62
C ARG A 80 -2.46 4.32 -5.51
N ILE A 81 -2.74 5.57 -5.84
CA ILE A 81 -4.08 6.15 -5.84
C ILE A 81 -4.33 6.73 -7.23
N GLU A 82 -5.35 6.21 -7.88
CA GLU A 82 -5.73 6.57 -9.25
C GLU A 82 -7.12 7.20 -9.21
N ASP A 83 -7.32 8.30 -9.93
CA ASP A 83 -8.65 8.76 -10.27
C ASP A 83 -9.24 7.76 -11.27
N VAL A 84 -10.42 7.20 -11.00
CA VAL A 84 -11.12 6.30 -11.93
C VAL A 84 -12.51 6.83 -12.32
N GLY A 85 -12.83 8.07 -11.95
CA GLY A 85 -14.03 8.78 -12.38
C GLY A 85 -13.85 9.51 -13.70
N GLY A 86 -12.61 9.85 -14.05
CA GLY A 86 -12.24 10.49 -15.32
C GLY A 86 -11.31 9.64 -16.19
N ASP A 87 -10.13 10.17 -16.43
CA ASP A 87 -9.13 9.70 -17.39
C ASP A 87 -8.19 8.61 -16.86
N GLN A 88 -8.53 7.96 -15.75
CA GLN A 88 -7.72 6.88 -15.15
C GLN A 88 -6.29 7.31 -14.80
N ARG A 89 -6.11 8.54 -14.29
CA ARG A 89 -4.79 9.09 -13.97
C ARG A 89 -4.29 8.72 -12.57
N LEU A 90 -3.01 8.40 -12.48
CA LEU A 90 -2.29 8.26 -11.22
C LEU A 90 -2.19 9.63 -10.54
N ARG A 91 -2.71 9.73 -9.31
CA ARG A 91 -2.74 10.98 -8.52
C ARG A 91 -1.81 10.94 -7.32
N TRP A 92 -1.61 9.78 -6.72
CA TRP A 92 -0.68 9.60 -5.60
C TRP A 92 0.07 8.29 -5.71
N ILE A 93 1.32 8.29 -5.24
CA ILE A 93 2.13 7.08 -5.16
C ILE A 93 2.99 7.10 -3.89
N SER A 94 3.27 5.92 -3.33
CA SER A 94 4.25 5.76 -2.26
C SER A 94 5.65 6.10 -2.76
N THR A 95 6.33 7.03 -2.11
CA THR A 95 7.67 7.48 -2.50
C THR A 95 8.79 6.74 -1.78
N THR A 96 8.47 6.00 -0.73
CA THR A 96 9.42 5.25 0.09
C THR A 96 9.03 3.78 0.20
N HIS A 97 10.04 2.90 0.24
CA HIS A 97 9.84 1.48 0.53
C HIS A 97 9.48 1.31 2.01
N SER A 98 8.19 1.13 2.30
CA SER A 98 7.71 0.84 3.66
C SER A 98 7.98 -0.63 3.98
N ARG A 99 9.17 -0.94 4.52
CA ARG A 99 9.59 -2.32 4.81
C ARG A 99 8.82 -2.92 5.98
N VAL A 100 8.50 -4.22 5.88
CA VAL A 100 7.63 -4.94 6.83
C VAL A 100 8.06 -6.39 7.03
N LEU A 101 7.51 -7.03 8.06
CA LEU A 101 7.52 -8.48 8.34
C LEU A 101 8.84 -9.12 8.77
N THR A 102 9.93 -8.87 8.05
CA THR A 102 11.24 -9.53 8.28
C THR A 102 12.29 -8.53 8.75
N PHE A 103 13.44 -9.05 9.22
CA PHE A 103 14.59 -8.23 9.65
C PHE A 103 14.26 -7.18 10.74
N GLY A 104 13.34 -7.51 11.65
CA GLY A 104 12.91 -6.60 12.72
C GLY A 104 12.02 -5.46 12.24
N HIS A 105 11.57 -5.47 10.98
CA HIS A 105 10.61 -4.50 10.48
C HIS A 105 9.20 -4.75 11.05
N PRO A 106 8.37 -3.70 11.14
CA PRO A 106 7.05 -3.81 11.75
C PRO A 106 6.16 -4.86 11.06
N VAL A 107 5.36 -5.56 11.87
CA VAL A 107 4.38 -6.56 11.45
C VAL A 107 2.93 -6.05 11.52
N ASP A 108 2.73 -4.87 12.10
CA ASP A 108 1.46 -4.17 12.22
C ASP A 108 1.68 -2.65 12.34
N ASN A 109 0.58 -1.88 12.39
CA ASN A 109 0.60 -0.42 12.57
C ASN A 109 1.47 0.33 11.56
N ILE A 110 1.52 -0.19 10.33
CA ILE A 110 2.38 0.36 9.27
C ILE A 110 1.90 1.75 8.88
N THR A 111 2.83 2.68 8.72
CA THR A 111 2.54 4.00 8.14
C THR A 111 3.20 4.08 6.78
N VAL A 112 2.40 4.28 5.74
CA VAL A 112 2.88 4.42 4.36
C VAL A 112 2.61 5.84 3.89
N ALA A 113 3.67 6.57 3.54
CA ALA A 113 3.57 7.92 3.02
C ALA A 113 3.39 7.92 1.50
N VAL A 114 2.43 8.69 1.00
CA VAL A 114 2.22 8.94 -0.43
C VAL A 114 2.46 10.40 -0.76
N SER A 115 2.94 10.65 -1.98
CA SER A 115 3.08 12.01 -2.53
C SER A 115 2.16 12.17 -3.73
N ALA A 116 1.61 13.37 -3.87
CA ALA A 116 0.81 13.72 -5.04
C ALA A 116 1.71 13.79 -6.27
N ILE A 117 1.19 13.30 -7.39
CA ILE A 117 1.78 13.51 -8.70
C ILE A 117 1.01 14.68 -9.35
N PRO A 118 1.72 15.67 -9.92
CA PRO A 118 1.11 16.81 -10.63
C PRO A 118 0.16 16.40 -11.75
#